data_AF-A0AAE4HTX2-F1
#
_entry.id   AF-A0AAE4HTX2-F1
#
_cell.length_a   1.000
_cell.length_b   1.000
_cell.length_c   1.000
_cell.angle_alpha   90.00
_cell.angle_beta   90.00
_cell.angle_gamma   90.00
#
_symmetry.space_group_name_H-M   'P 1'
#
loop_
_entity.id
_entity.type
_entity.pdbx_description
1 polymer ?
#
loop_
_entity_poly.entity_id
_entity_poly.type
_entity_poly.pdbx_seq_one_letter_code
_entity_poly.pdbx_strand_id
1 'polypeptide(L)'
;MTKTEYLNQLSKYLKKLPQSDYEETMEYYTEYFEEANPENETQIIEELGSPKEAASEILSKLLDEKIYQSSKTPKSTVTII
;
A
#
# COMPACT_ATOMS: atom_id res chain seq x y z
N MET A 1 -13.90 -11.15 -6.10
CA MET A 1 -12.43 -11.17 -6.23
C MET A 1 -11.86 -11.56 -4.87
N THR A 2 -10.84 -12.42 -4.82
CA THR A 2 -10.17 -12.77 -3.56
C THR A 2 -8.94 -11.89 -3.36
N LYS A 3 -8.42 -11.80 -2.13
CA LYS A 3 -7.18 -11.04 -1.85
C LYS A 3 -6.02 -11.46 -2.74
N THR A 4 -5.87 -12.77 -2.96
CA THR A 4 -4.80 -13.33 -3.79
C THR A 4 -4.90 -12.86 -5.23
N GLU A 5 -6.12 -12.81 -5.76
CA GLU A 5 -6.36 -12.33 -7.13
C GLU A 5 -6.12 -10.82 -7.24
N TYR A 6 -6.53 -10.06 -6.22
CA TYR A 6 -6.25 -8.63 -6.13
C TYR A 6 -4.75 -8.33 -6.09
N LEU A 7 -4.01 -8.97 -5.18
CA LEU A 7 -2.56 -8.84 -5.04
C LEU A 7 -1.83 -9.29 -6.31
N ASN A 8 -2.30 -10.36 -6.97
CA ASN A 8 -1.71 -10.78 -8.24
C ASN A 8 -1.86 -9.70 -9.32
N GLN A 9 -3.04 -9.08 -9.43
CA GLN A 9 -3.25 -7.98 -10.37
C GLN A 9 -2.43 -6.74 -9.99
N LEU A 10 -2.42 -6.37 -8.71
CA LEU A 10 -1.62 -5.28 -8.17
C LEU A 10 -0.13 -5.47 -8.51
N SER A 11 0.40 -6.67 -8.27
CA SER A 11 1.79 -7.03 -8.58
C SER A 11 2.15 -6.84 -10.06
N LYS A 12 1.23 -7.14 -10.99
CA LYS A 12 1.47 -6.96 -12.43
C LYS A 12 1.62 -5.49 -12.82
N TYR A 13 0.88 -4.61 -12.17
CA TYR A 13 0.99 -3.17 -12.40
C TYR A 13 2.23 -2.58 -11.71
N LEU A 14 2.56 -3.06 -10.51
CA LEU A 14 3.73 -2.63 -9.73
C LEU A 14 5.05 -3.17 -10.31
N LYS A 15 5.06 -4.18 -11.19
CA LYS A 15 6.26 -4.64 -11.93
C LYS A 15 6.97 -3.57 -12.77
N LYS A 16 6.36 -2.39 -12.92
CA LYS A 16 6.98 -1.22 -13.56
C LYS A 16 7.92 -0.46 -12.62
N LEU A 17 7.85 -0.72 -11.32
CA LEU A 17 8.71 -0.14 -10.29
C LEU A 17 10.06 -0.87 -10.22
N PRO A 18 11.08 -0.23 -9.61
CA PRO A 18 12.27 -0.93 -9.16
C PRO A 18 11.89 -2.07 -8.22
N GLN A 19 12.71 -3.13 -8.22
CA GLN A 19 12.45 -4.31 -7.41
C GLN A 19 12.33 -3.98 -5.90
N SER A 20 13.10 -3.01 -5.39
CA SER A 20 13.03 -2.58 -3.99
C SER A 20 11.64 -2.06 -3.62
N ASP A 21 11.09 -1.10 -4.39
CA ASP A 21 9.75 -0.53 -4.12
C ASP A 21 8.64 -1.56 -4.34
N TYR A 22 8.81 -2.45 -5.32
CA TYR A 22 7.88 -3.53 -5.59
C TYR A 22 7.79 -4.49 -4.38
N GLU A 23 8.92 -4.95 -3.85
CA GLU A 23 8.95 -5.88 -2.72
C GLU A 23 8.34 -5.24 -1.47
N GLU A 24 8.74 -4.00 -1.15
CA GLU A 24 8.21 -3.25 0.01
C GLU A 24 6.71 -3.01 -0.11
N THR A 25 6.23 -2.59 -1.28
CA THR A 25 4.80 -2.36 -1.51
C THR A 25 4.02 -3.67 -1.40
N MET A 26 4.48 -4.73 -2.07
CA MET A 26 3.78 -6.00 -2.07
C MET A 26 3.74 -6.63 -0.69
N GLU A 27 4.81 -6.54 0.09
CA GLU A 27 4.87 -7.00 1.48
C GLU A 27 3.86 -6.23 2.34
N TYR A 28 3.87 -4.90 2.27
CA TYR A 28 2.94 -4.04 3.02
C TYR A 28 1.47 -4.39 2.76
N TYR A 29 1.07 -4.53 1.49
CA TYR A 29 -0.30 -4.90 1.16
C TYR A 29 -0.61 -6.35 1.53
N THR A 30 0.35 -7.27 1.40
CA THR A 30 0.15 -8.67 1.77
C THR A 30 -0.12 -8.80 3.27
N GLU A 31 0.70 -8.17 4.10
CA GLU A 31 0.49 -8.14 5.56
C GLU A 31 -0.87 -7.52 5.91
N TYR A 32 -1.23 -6.39 5.30
CA TYR A 32 -2.52 -5.75 5.52
C TYR A 32 -3.71 -6.67 5.20
N PHE A 33 -3.61 -7.45 4.11
CA PHE A 33 -4.62 -8.44 3.71
C PHE A 33 -4.55 -9.75 4.52
N GLU A 34 -3.44 -10.07 5.17
CA GLU A 34 -3.31 -11.23 6.06
C GLU A 34 -3.81 -10.91 7.48
N GLU A 35 -3.56 -9.70 7.97
CA GLU A 35 -4.16 -9.17 9.20
C GLU A 35 -5.67 -8.97 9.06
N ALA A 36 -6.14 -8.71 7.84
CA ALA A 36 -7.56 -8.69 7.52
C ALA A 36 -8.15 -10.10 7.54
N ASN A 37 -9.09 -10.33 8.47
CA ASN A 37 -9.94 -11.52 8.46
C ASN A 37 -10.65 -11.67 7.09
N PRO A 38 -11.03 -12.90 6.68
CA PRO A 38 -11.68 -13.14 5.39
C PRO A 38 -12.96 -12.31 5.14
N GLU A 39 -13.65 -11.89 6.21
CA GLU A 39 -14.79 -10.97 6.11
C GLU A 39 -14.36 -9.54 5.72
N ASN A 40 -13.18 -9.10 6.18
CA ASN A 40 -12.64 -7.78 5.90
C ASN A 40 -11.91 -7.72 4.55
N GLU A 41 -11.39 -8.84 4.03
CA GLU A 41 -10.71 -8.89 2.73
C GLU A 41 -11.58 -8.30 1.60
N THR A 42 -12.87 -8.64 1.60
CA THR A 42 -13.82 -8.15 0.60
C THR A 42 -14.04 -6.64 0.76
N GLN A 43 -14.20 -6.18 2.00
CA GLN A 43 -14.40 -4.77 2.29
C GLN A 43 -13.17 -3.92 1.90
N ILE A 44 -11.96 -4.43 2.15
CA ILE A 44 -10.70 -3.79 1.76
C ILE A 44 -10.58 -3.71 0.24
N ILE A 45 -10.96 -4.76 -0.48
CA ILE A 45 -11.02 -4.74 -1.95
C ILE A 45 -11.97 -3.65 -2.44
N GLU A 46 -13.14 -3.52 -1.82
CA GLU A 46 -14.10 -2.46 -2.19
C GLU A 46 -13.59 -1.06 -1.84
N GLU A 47 -12.88 -0.91 -0.71
CA GLU A 47 -12.29 0.36 -0.27
C GLU A 47 -11.09 0.79 -1.12
N LEU A 48 -10.21 -0.16 -1.47
CA LEU A 48 -9.07 0.09 -2.37
C LEU A 48 -9.50 0.25 -3.84
N GLY A 49 -10.71 -0.22 -4.18
CA GLY A 49 -11.27 -0.13 -5.52
C GLY A 49 -10.59 -1.06 -6.52
N SER A 50 -10.36 -0.58 -7.75
CA SER A 50 -9.76 -1.40 -8.80
C SER A 50 -8.26 -1.59 -8.54
N PRO A 51 -7.69 -2.81 -8.71
CA PRO A 51 -6.24 -3.03 -8.51
C PRO A 51 -5.38 -2.18 -9.44
N LYS A 52 -5.93 -1.75 -10.59
CA LYS A 52 -5.31 -0.78 -11.50
C LYS A 52 -5.24 0.63 -10.91
N GLU A 53 -6.30 1.09 -10.25
CA GLU A 53 -6.34 2.40 -9.62
C GLU A 53 -5.42 2.43 -8.41
N ALA A 54 -5.52 1.43 -7.52
CA ALA A 54 -4.59 1.30 -6.40
C ALA A 54 -3.13 1.24 -6.86
N ALA A 55 -2.81 0.45 -7.89
CA ALA A 55 -1.46 0.45 -8.45
C ALA A 55 -1.03 1.81 -8.98
N SER A 56 -1.93 2.52 -9.67
CA SER A 56 -1.64 3.86 -10.22
C SER A 56 -1.43 4.88 -9.11
N GLU A 57 -2.20 4.81 -8.04
CA GLU A 57 -2.05 5.64 -6.84
C GLU A 57 -0.72 5.35 -6.16
N ILE A 58 -0.34 4.07 -5.98
CA ILE A 58 0.94 3.70 -5.39
C ILE A 58 2.11 4.14 -6.28
N LEU A 59 2.00 3.93 -7.60
CA LEU A 59 3.01 4.40 -8.56
C LEU A 59 3.17 5.91 -8.49
N SER A 60 2.04 6.65 -8.48
CA SER A 60 2.05 8.10 -8.38
C SER A 60 2.62 8.55 -7.04
N LYS A 61 2.20 7.91 -5.95
CA LYS A 61 2.70 8.15 -4.61
C LYS A 61 4.18 7.87 -4.52
N LEU A 62 4.72 6.73 -4.95
CA LEU A 62 6.17 6.41 -4.90
C LEU A 62 7.00 7.37 -5.74
N LEU A 63 6.48 7.79 -6.90
CA LEU A 63 7.12 8.84 -7.72
C LEU A 63 7.14 10.20 -6.99
N ASP A 64 6.15 10.48 -6.15
CA ASP A 64 6.03 11.68 -5.32
C ASP A 64 6.71 11.53 -3.92
N GLU A 65 6.77 10.31 -3.37
CA GLU A 65 7.09 9.91 -1.99
C GLU A 65 8.58 9.80 -1.73
N LYS A 66 9.42 10.06 -2.73
CA LYS A 66 10.79 10.51 -2.46
C LYS A 66 10.81 11.77 -1.56
N ILE A 67 9.64 12.38 -1.31
CA ILE A 67 9.39 13.48 -0.38
C ILE A 67 8.81 13.04 1.00
N TYR A 68 8.27 11.82 1.22
CA TYR A 68 7.43 11.52 2.41
C TYR A 68 7.79 10.30 3.30
N GLN A 69 8.73 9.44 2.93
CA GLN A 69 9.23 8.34 3.81
C GLN A 69 10.00 8.82 5.08
N SER A 70 9.96 10.13 5.42
CA SER A 70 10.54 10.67 6.67
C SER A 70 9.50 11.06 7.73
N SER A 71 8.20 10.85 7.54
CA SER A 71 7.17 11.43 8.45
C SER A 71 6.19 10.46 9.12
N LYS A 72 6.63 9.26 9.51
CA LYS A 72 6.08 8.55 10.68
C LYS A 72 7.22 8.46 11.70
N THR A 73 7.29 9.05 12.90
CA THR A 73 6.46 9.81 13.88
C THR A 73 7.48 10.43 14.91
N PRO A 74 7.19 11.23 15.99
CA PRO A 74 5.95 11.48 16.73
C PRO A 74 5.59 12.97 16.93
N LYS A 75 4.33 13.26 17.30
CA LYS A 75 3.96 14.54 17.92
C LYS A 75 4.64 14.65 19.28
N SER A 76 5.88 15.15 19.32
CA SER A 76 6.51 15.62 20.55
C SER A 76 6.33 17.13 20.63
N THR A 77 5.21 17.56 21.19
CA THR A 77 5.06 18.96 21.62
C THR A 77 5.55 19.04 23.06
N VAL A 78 6.88 19.13 23.24
CA VAL A 78 7.45 19.73 24.44
C VAL A 78 7.37 21.24 24.23
N THR A 79 6.32 21.85 24.76
CA THR A 79 6.33 23.29 25.02
C THR A 79 6.73 23.49 26.47
N ILE A 80 7.99 23.90 26.62
CA ILE A 80 8.55 24.49 27.83
C ILE A 80 7.81 25.82 28.09
N ILE A 81 7.17 25.95 29.25
CA ILE A 81 7.12 27.16 30.08
C ILE A 81 6.93 26.77 31.53
#